data_AF-A0A5K1HCJ9-F1
#
_entry.id   AF-A0A5K1HCJ9-F1
#
_cell.length_a   1.000
_cell.length_b   1.000
_cell.length_c   1.000
_cell.angle_alpha   90.00
_cell.angle_beta   90.00
_cell.angle_gamma   90.00
#
_symmetry.space_group_name_H-M   'P 1'
#
loop_
_entity.id
_entity.type
_entity.pdbx_description
1 polymer ?
#
loop_
_entity_poly.entity_id
_entity_poly.type
_entity_poly.pdbx_seq_one_letter_code
_entity_poly.pdbx_strand_id
1 'polypeptide(L)'
;EELRSKEELKRIQAVPLVVGHFVEMIDENHGLVTSTGGTNYYVRVLSTIDREKLKTSTSIAMHRHSYSVVDILPSESDAAIQMMQVQEKPDVTFADIGGCDMQKQELREAVELPLTYPELYSQIGIDPPKGVLLYGPPGTGKTMMAKAVANITTATFIRVVGSEFVQ
;
A
#
# COMPACT_ATOMS: atom_id res chain seq x y z
N GLU A 1 24.38 -29.89 -4.81
CA GLU A 1 24.64 -28.80 -5.77
C GLU A 1 23.82 -27.55 -5.47
N GLU A 2 22.53 -27.68 -5.12
CA GLU A 2 21.67 -26.52 -4.75
C GLU A 2 22.19 -25.65 -3.60
N LEU A 3 22.86 -26.24 -2.60
CA LEU A 3 23.42 -25.48 -1.47
C LEU A 3 24.52 -24.50 -1.93
N ARG A 4 25.35 -24.94 -2.88
CA ARG A 4 26.45 -24.14 -3.44
C ARG A 4 25.92 -23.02 -4.34
N SER A 5 24.89 -23.31 -5.14
CA SER A 5 24.21 -22.29 -5.96
C SER A 5 23.53 -21.22 -5.09
N LYS A 6 22.93 -21.59 -3.95
CA LYS A 6 22.35 -20.62 -3.00
C LYS A 6 23.42 -19.78 -2.29
N GLU A 7 24.57 -20.36 -1.96
CA GLU A 7 25.69 -19.62 -1.38
C GLU A 7 26.33 -18.63 -2.37
N GLU A 8 26.44 -18.99 -3.64
CA GLU A 8 26.92 -18.08 -4.69
C GLU A 8 25.95 -16.92 -4.93
N LEU A 9 24.64 -17.17 -4.88
CA LEU A 9 23.62 -16.11 -4.94
C LEU A 9 23.72 -15.14 -3.75
N LYS A 10 23.94 -15.65 -2.53
CA LYS A 10 24.13 -14.80 -1.35
C LYS A 10 25.39 -13.94 -1.45
N ARG A 11 26.45 -14.43 -2.09
CA ARG A 11 27.66 -13.63 -2.36
C ARG A 11 27.38 -12.50 -3.36
N ILE A 12 26.57 -12.76 -4.39
CA ILE A 12 26.16 -11.74 -5.37
C ILE A 12 25.26 -10.68 -4.69
N GLN A 13 24.39 -11.09 -3.76
CA GLN A 13 23.56 -10.19 -2.96
C GLN A 13 24.34 -9.35 -1.94
N ALA A 14 25.56 -9.75 -1.55
CA ALA A 14 26.38 -9.07 -0.54
C ALA A 14 27.25 -7.93 -1.10
N VAL A 15 27.27 -7.72 -2.42
CA VAL A 15 28.01 -6.64 -3.09
C VAL A 15 27.17 -5.35 -3.04
N PRO A 16 27.76 -4.13 -3.01
CA PRO A 16 26.99 -2.89 -3.08
C PRO A 16 26.00 -2.90 -4.25
N LEU A 17 24.72 -2.85 -3.90
CA LEU A 17 23.60 -2.80 -4.82
C LEU A 17 23.35 -1.34 -5.24
N VAL A 18 23.07 -1.13 -6.51
CA VAL A 18 22.65 0.15 -7.08
C VAL A 18 21.15 0.10 -7.30
N VAL A 19 20.44 1.12 -6.83
CA VAL A 19 18.99 1.22 -7.03
C VAL A 19 18.71 1.73 -8.44
N GLY A 20 17.65 1.21 -9.05
CA GLY A 20 17.11 1.72 -10.31
C GLY A 20 15.61 1.47 -10.40
N HIS A 21 15.03 1.92 -11.49
CA HIS A 21 13.63 1.67 -11.84
C HIS A 21 13.55 0.74 -13.03
N PHE A 22 12.67 -0.24 -12.92
CA PHE A 22 12.35 -1.13 -14.02
C PHE A 22 11.49 -0.39 -15.06
N VAL A 23 11.88 -0.41 -16.33
CA VAL A 23 11.13 0.25 -17.40
C VAL A 23 10.23 -0.76 -18.09
N GLU A 24 10.83 -1.72 -18.80
CA GLU A 24 10.11 -2.65 -19.65
C GLU A 24 10.89 -3.96 -19.81
N MET A 25 10.17 -5.08 -19.98
CA MET A 25 10.77 -6.35 -20.38
C MET A 25 10.89 -6.37 -21.91
N ILE A 26 12.10 -6.54 -22.44
CA ILE A 26 12.32 -6.65 -23.89
C ILE A 26 12.23 -8.12 -24.31
N ASP A 27 12.87 -9.00 -23.54
CA ASP A 27 12.94 -10.44 -23.81
C ASP A 27 12.59 -11.26 -22.57
N GLU A 28 12.51 -12.59 -22.71
CA GLU A 28 12.30 -13.48 -21.57
C GLU A 28 13.39 -13.36 -20.50
N ASN A 29 14.62 -12.96 -20.82
CA ASN A 29 15.71 -12.89 -19.85
C ASN A 29 16.36 -11.51 -19.73
N HIS A 30 15.84 -10.52 -20.46
CA HIS A 30 16.42 -9.18 -20.50
C HIS A 30 15.35 -8.10 -20.36
N GLY A 31 15.66 -7.10 -19.54
CA GLY A 31 14.81 -5.94 -19.32
C GLY A 31 15.61 -4.64 -19.47
N LEU A 32 14.88 -3.59 -19.77
CA LEU A 32 15.39 -2.22 -19.73
C LEU A 32 15.20 -1.66 -18.31
N VAL A 33 16.27 -1.11 -17.77
CA VAL A 33 16.27 -0.51 -16.43
C VAL A 33 16.89 0.86 -16.48
N THR A 34 16.34 1.80 -15.73
CA THR A 34 16.88 3.14 -15.56
C THR A 34 17.58 3.21 -14.22
N SER A 35 18.89 3.46 -14.23
CA SER A 35 19.62 3.77 -12.99
C SER A 35 19.10 5.09 -12.41
N THR A 36 19.25 5.30 -11.09
CA THR A 36 18.92 6.59 -10.44
C THR A 36 19.59 7.80 -11.12
N GLY A 37 20.70 7.58 -11.84
CA GLY A 37 21.37 8.60 -12.66
C GLY A 37 20.71 8.92 -14.01
N GLY A 38 19.51 8.42 -14.31
CA GLY A 38 18.76 8.70 -15.54
C GLY A 38 19.30 8.01 -16.81
N THR A 39 20.27 7.11 -16.66
CA THR A 39 20.82 6.31 -17.76
C THR A 39 20.12 4.96 -17.85
N ASN A 40 19.78 4.56 -19.08
CA ASN A 40 19.12 3.29 -19.35
C ASN A 40 20.14 2.21 -19.66
N TYR A 41 19.97 1.04 -19.04
CA TYR A 41 20.81 -0.14 -19.24
C TYR A 41 19.96 -1.31 -19.72
N TYR A 42 20.49 -2.06 -20.69
CA TYR A 42 19.97 -3.36 -21.07
C TYR A 42 20.60 -4.40 -20.15
N VAL A 43 19.78 -5.04 -19.32
CA VAL A 43 20.28 -5.88 -18.24
C VAL A 43 19.61 -7.25 -18.25
N ARG A 44 20.36 -8.24 -17.80
CA ARG A 44 19.83 -9.58 -17.58
C ARG A 44 19.05 -9.62 -16.27
N VAL A 45 17.82 -10.13 -16.34
CA VAL A 45 17.00 -10.40 -15.17
C VAL A 45 17.31 -11.80 -14.68
N LEU A 46 17.65 -11.94 -13.39
CA LEU A 46 17.88 -13.26 -12.80
C LEU A 46 16.55 -14.00 -12.67
N SER A 47 16.56 -15.30 -12.99
CA SER A 47 15.38 -16.18 -12.90
C SER A 47 14.86 -16.39 -11.48
N THR A 48 15.62 -15.94 -10.47
CA THR A 48 15.25 -15.96 -9.05
C THR A 48 14.09 -14.99 -8.73
N ILE A 49 13.80 -14.05 -9.62
CA ILE A 49 12.81 -13.00 -9.41
C ILE A 49 11.46 -13.39 -10.03
N ASP A 50 10.38 -13.23 -9.27
CA ASP A 50 9.01 -13.41 -9.75
C ASP A 50 8.64 -12.33 -10.78
N ARG A 51 8.50 -12.75 -12.04
CA ARG A 51 8.20 -11.86 -13.18
C ARG A 51 6.85 -11.17 -13.07
N GLU A 52 5.89 -11.78 -12.39
CA GLU A 52 4.55 -11.20 -12.16
C GLU A 52 4.59 -9.96 -11.26
N LYS A 53 5.62 -9.83 -10.42
CA LYS A 53 5.80 -8.68 -9.53
C LYS A 53 6.54 -7.53 -10.21
N LEU A 54 7.16 -7.76 -11.37
CA LEU A 54 7.82 -6.73 -12.16
C LEU A 54 6.78 -5.92 -12.93
N LYS A 55 6.29 -4.85 -12.30
CA LYS A 55 5.53 -3.81 -13.00
C LYS A 55 6.47 -2.71 -13.47
N THR A 56 6.07 -1.99 -14.52
CA THR A 56 6.77 -0.76 -14.94
C THR A 56 6.93 0.18 -13.73
N SER A 57 8.02 0.93 -13.70
CA SER A 57 8.44 1.84 -12.62
C SER A 57 8.71 1.19 -11.24
N THR A 58 8.78 -0.13 -11.14
CA THR A 58 9.12 -0.79 -9.88
C THR A 58 10.58 -0.53 -9.52
N SER A 59 10.84 -0.18 -8.26
CA SER A 59 12.19 -0.03 -7.74
C SER A 59 12.89 -1.39 -7.67
N ILE A 60 14.08 -1.48 -8.23
CA ILE A 60 14.85 -2.72 -8.31
C ILE A 60 16.28 -2.49 -7.82
N ALA A 61 16.88 -3.55 -7.28
CA ALA A 61 18.27 -3.59 -6.89
C ALA A 61 19.09 -4.25 -8.00
N MET A 62 20.09 -3.53 -8.49
CA MET A 62 20.99 -3.97 -9.54
C MET A 62 22.40 -4.16 -9.00
N HIS A 63 23.15 -5.08 -9.58
CA HIS A 63 24.56 -5.24 -9.26
C HIS A 63 25.40 -4.10 -9.86
N ARG A 64 26.34 -3.52 -9.09
CA ARG A 64 27.11 -2.32 -9.49
C ARG A 64 27.92 -2.46 -10.79
N HIS A 65 28.43 -3.66 -11.10
CA HIS A 65 29.31 -3.86 -12.26
C HIS A 65 28.61 -4.46 -13.48
N SER A 66 27.64 -5.35 -13.25
CA SER A 66 26.96 -6.10 -14.33
C SER A 66 25.55 -5.58 -14.60
N TYR A 67 25.08 -4.62 -13.79
CA TYR A 67 23.72 -4.07 -13.79
C TYR A 67 22.60 -5.12 -13.77
N SER A 68 22.92 -6.37 -13.44
CA SER A 68 21.95 -7.46 -13.40
C SER A 68 20.96 -7.23 -12.26
N VAL A 69 19.68 -7.47 -12.52
CA VAL A 69 18.62 -7.30 -11.51
C VAL A 69 18.75 -8.46 -10.51
N VAL A 70 19.06 -8.12 -9.26
CA VAL A 70 19.29 -9.08 -8.17
C VAL A 70 18.05 -9.25 -7.32
N ASP A 71 17.36 -8.14 -7.04
CA ASP A 71 16.18 -8.14 -6.17
C ASP A 71 15.20 -7.05 -6.61
N ILE A 72 13.93 -7.26 -6.27
CA ILE A 72 12.89 -6.23 -6.37
C ILE A 72 12.82 -5.55 -5.01
N LEU A 73 13.01 -4.24 -5.00
CA LEU A 73 12.78 -3.47 -3.78
C LEU A 73 11.27 -3.27 -3.63
N PRO A 74 10.73 -3.30 -2.40
CA PRO A 74 9.34 -2.92 -2.19
C PRO A 74 9.12 -1.57 -2.85
N SER A 75 8.04 -1.46 -3.64
CA SER A 75 7.62 -0.18 -4.21
C SER A 75 7.69 0.85 -3.10
N GLU A 76 8.39 1.97 -3.31
CA GLU A 76 8.24 3.13 -2.45
C GLU A 76 6.75 3.46 -2.44
N SER A 77 6.01 2.92 -1.46
CA SER A 77 4.79 3.54 -1.01
C SER A 77 5.26 4.95 -0.68
N ASP A 78 4.78 5.95 -1.44
CA ASP A 78 5.19 7.34 -1.28
C ASP A 78 5.37 7.63 0.21
N ALA A 79 6.48 8.26 0.59
CA ALA A 79 6.69 8.65 1.98
C ALA A 79 5.45 9.41 2.51
N ALA A 80 4.73 10.12 1.63
CA ALA A 80 3.43 10.71 1.91
C ALA A 80 2.36 9.69 2.37
N ILE A 81 2.21 8.54 1.72
CA ILE A 81 1.28 7.48 2.12
C ILE A 81 1.68 6.89 3.47
N GLN A 82 2.97 6.66 3.72
CA GLN A 82 3.44 6.18 5.02
C GLN A 82 3.20 7.20 6.14
N MET A 83 3.31 8.50 5.85
CA MET A 83 2.99 9.58 6.79
C MET A 83 1.48 9.74 7.03
N MET A 84 0.64 9.38 6.06
CA MET A 84 -0.83 9.46 6.15
C MET A 84 -1.45 8.21 6.80
N GLN A 85 -0.75 7.07 6.78
CA GLN A 85 -1.15 5.87 7.52
C GLN A 85 -1.02 6.17 9.01
N VAL A 86 -2.17 6.30 9.68
CA VAL A 86 -2.19 6.46 11.13
C VAL A 86 -1.84 5.10 11.74
N GLN A 87 -0.61 4.96 12.22
CA GLN A 87 -0.16 3.71 12.86
C GLN A 87 -0.87 3.44 14.19
N GLU A 88 -1.41 4.46 14.85
CA GLU A 88 -2.15 4.33 16.10
C GLU A 88 -3.67 4.32 15.87
N LYS A 89 -4.30 3.20 16.23
CA LYS A 89 -5.75 3.16 16.37
C LYS A 89 -6.17 4.19 17.43
N PRO A 90 -7.11 5.09 17.12
CA PRO A 90 -7.61 6.02 18.13
C PRO A 90 -8.34 5.25 19.24
N ASP A 91 -8.10 5.58 20.51
CA ASP A 91 -8.72 4.90 21.66
C ASP A 91 -10.21 5.23 21.88
N VAL A 92 -10.79 6.06 21.02
CA VAL A 92 -12.19 6.51 21.13
C VAL A 92 -13.13 5.40 20.68
N THR A 93 -14.19 5.15 21.46
CA THR A 93 -15.24 4.18 21.13
C THR A 93 -16.59 4.85 20.91
N PHE A 94 -17.57 4.14 20.35
CA PHE A 94 -18.95 4.68 20.24
C PHE A 94 -19.62 4.94 21.59
N ALA A 95 -19.13 4.33 22.67
CA ALA A 95 -19.61 4.56 24.03
C ALA A 95 -19.23 5.95 24.55
N ASP A 96 -18.10 6.50 24.07
CA ASP A 96 -17.62 7.83 24.45
C ASP A 96 -18.40 8.97 23.78
N ILE A 97 -19.22 8.64 22.77
CA ILE A 97 -20.04 9.60 22.03
C ILE A 97 -21.44 9.61 22.65
N GLY A 98 -21.85 10.72 23.28
CA GLY A 98 -23.20 10.87 23.80
C GLY A 98 -24.24 11.08 22.69
N GLY A 99 -25.34 10.31 22.71
CA GLY A 99 -26.46 10.45 21.78
C GLY A 99 -26.13 10.07 20.33
N CYS A 100 -26.86 10.66 19.37
CA CYS A 100 -26.70 10.42 17.93
C CYS A 100 -26.82 8.94 17.51
N ASP A 101 -27.70 8.19 18.16
CA ASP A 101 -27.80 6.73 17.98
C ASP A 101 -28.19 6.35 16.54
N MET A 102 -29.05 7.15 15.90
CA MET A 102 -29.41 6.96 14.50
C MET A 102 -28.20 7.13 13.57
N GLN A 103 -27.40 8.17 13.76
CA GLN A 103 -26.21 8.42 12.93
C GLN A 103 -25.10 7.39 13.17
N LYS A 104 -24.94 6.93 14.42
CA LYS A 104 -24.03 5.82 14.73
C LYS A 104 -24.46 4.55 14.01
N GLN A 105 -25.75 4.22 14.01
CA GLN A 105 -26.29 3.04 13.35
C GLN A 105 -26.07 3.10 11.84
N GLU A 106 -26.42 4.21 11.18
CA GLU A 106 -26.19 4.40 9.74
C GLU A 106 -24.71 4.25 9.37
N LEU A 107 -23.81 4.79 10.18
CA LEU A 107 -22.37 4.71 9.92
C LEU A 107 -21.81 3.29 10.10
N ARG A 108 -22.33 2.54 11.08
CA ARG A 108 -21.99 1.11 11.27
C ARG A 108 -22.51 0.28 10.10
N GLU A 109 -23.73 0.51 9.66
CA GLU A 109 -24.29 -0.19 8.49
C GLU A 109 -23.52 0.13 7.20
N ALA A 110 -23.04 1.36 7.05
CA ALA A 110 -22.28 1.76 5.87
C ALA A 110 -20.84 1.24 5.85
N VAL A 111 -20.19 1.06 7.01
CA VAL A 111 -18.76 0.73 7.09
C VAL A 111 -18.49 -0.65 7.70
N GLU A 112 -19.12 -1.00 8.82
CA GLU A 112 -18.89 -2.26 9.54
C GLU A 112 -19.56 -3.44 8.83
N LEU A 113 -20.79 -3.27 8.31
CA LEU A 113 -21.54 -4.35 7.68
C LEU A 113 -20.86 -4.89 6.41
N PRO A 114 -20.38 -4.04 5.47
CA PRO A 114 -19.68 -4.52 4.27
C PRO A 114 -18.36 -5.22 4.58
N LEU A 115 -17.65 -4.78 5.64
CA LEU A 115 -16.37 -5.36 6.05
C LEU A 115 -16.55 -6.70 6.77
N THR A 116 -17.60 -6.85 7.57
CA THR A 116 -17.83 -8.05 8.38
C THR A 116 -18.60 -9.13 7.63
N TYR A 117 -19.56 -8.74 6.79
CA TYR A 117 -20.45 -9.66 6.08
C TYR A 117 -20.58 -9.33 4.58
N PRO A 118 -19.49 -9.43 3.80
CA PRO A 118 -19.53 -9.17 2.35
C PRO A 118 -20.45 -10.13 1.59
N GLU A 119 -20.68 -11.33 2.11
CA GLU A 119 -21.53 -12.35 1.49
C GLU A 119 -23.00 -11.91 1.35
N LEU A 120 -23.52 -11.16 2.33
CA LEU A 120 -24.90 -10.65 2.28
C LEU A 120 -25.12 -9.73 1.08
N TYR A 121 -24.15 -8.84 0.81
CA TYR A 121 -24.20 -7.95 -0.34
C TYR A 121 -24.12 -8.71 -1.67
N SER A 122 -23.28 -9.75 -1.73
CA SER A 122 -23.16 -10.58 -2.92
C SER A 122 -24.40 -11.42 -3.21
N GLN A 123 -25.12 -11.90 -2.19
CA GLN A 123 -26.36 -12.68 -2.35
C GLN A 123 -27.54 -11.81 -2.81
N ILE A 124 -27.63 -10.58 -2.30
CA ILE A 124 -28.69 -9.64 -2.66
C ILE A 124 -28.39 -8.97 -4.02
N GLY A 125 -27.12 -8.97 -4.45
CA GLY A 125 -26.70 -8.38 -5.72
C GLY A 125 -26.64 -6.85 -5.69
N ILE A 126 -26.39 -6.26 -4.51
CA ILE A 126 -26.31 -4.81 -4.31
C ILE A 126 -24.87 -4.44 -3.97
N ASP A 127 -24.38 -3.37 -4.59
CA ASP A 127 -23.05 -2.82 -4.28
C ASP A 127 -23.05 -2.13 -2.90
N PRO A 128 -22.03 -2.38 -2.05
CA PRO A 128 -21.91 -1.67 -0.79
C PRO A 128 -21.69 -0.16 -1.00
N PRO A 129 -22.13 0.68 -0.05
CA PRO A 129 -21.94 2.12 -0.15
C PRO A 129 -20.43 2.46 -0.17
N LYS A 130 -20.03 3.34 -1.10
CA LYS A 130 -18.62 3.66 -1.36
C LYS A 130 -18.03 4.70 -0.41
N GLY A 131 -18.86 5.45 0.33
CA GLY A 131 -18.39 6.49 1.23
C GLY A 131 -19.53 7.17 1.98
N VAL A 132 -19.17 7.83 3.08
CA VAL A 132 -20.10 8.55 3.95
C VAL A 132 -19.61 9.98 4.11
N LEU A 133 -20.52 10.95 3.98
CA LEU A 133 -20.24 12.37 4.22
C LEU A 133 -20.85 12.82 5.54
N LEU A 134 -20.01 13.20 6.50
CA LEU A 134 -20.46 13.77 7.77
C LEU A 134 -20.49 15.29 7.66
N TYR A 135 -21.68 15.90 7.70
CA TYR A 135 -21.86 17.37 7.62
C TYR A 135 -22.70 17.91 8.78
N GLY A 136 -22.58 19.21 9.05
CA GLY A 136 -23.33 19.93 10.10
C GLY A 136 -22.46 20.87 10.94
N PRO A 137 -23.00 21.45 12.03
CA PRO A 137 -22.35 22.48 12.82
C PRO A 137 -21.02 22.02 13.44
N PRO A 138 -20.03 22.91 13.63
CA PRO A 138 -18.83 22.59 14.38
C PRO A 138 -19.16 22.20 15.82
N GLY A 139 -18.41 21.28 16.42
CA GLY A 139 -18.63 20.80 17.79
C GLY A 139 -19.62 19.63 17.93
N THR A 140 -20.24 19.16 16.84
CA THR A 140 -21.18 18.00 16.85
C THR A 140 -20.50 16.62 16.85
N GLY A 141 -19.20 16.54 17.13
CA GLY A 141 -18.51 15.25 17.28
C GLY A 141 -18.20 14.48 15.98
N LYS A 142 -18.28 15.09 14.78
CA LYS A 142 -18.01 14.41 13.50
C LYS A 142 -16.64 13.71 13.45
N THR A 143 -15.59 14.43 13.85
CA THR A 143 -14.23 13.87 13.91
C THR A 143 -14.10 12.77 14.95
N MET A 144 -14.85 12.86 16.05
CA MET A 144 -14.87 11.84 17.11
C MET A 144 -15.58 10.57 16.63
N MET A 145 -16.67 10.72 15.87
CA MET A 145 -17.39 9.61 15.24
C MET A 145 -16.53 8.87 14.20
N ALA A 146 -15.76 9.60 13.38
CA ALA A 146 -14.79 8.99 12.46
C ALA A 146 -13.70 8.20 13.20
N LYS A 147 -13.19 8.73 14.33
CA LYS A 147 -12.24 8.01 15.19
C LYS A 147 -12.84 6.75 15.80
N ALA A 148 -14.08 6.80 16.28
CA ALA A 148 -14.75 5.63 16.84
C ALA A 148 -14.92 4.49 15.81
N VAL A 149 -15.27 4.81 14.57
CA VAL A 149 -15.31 3.82 13.46
C VAL A 149 -13.94 3.23 13.19
N ALA A 150 -12.90 4.06 13.16
CA ALA A 150 -11.53 3.62 12.92
C ALA A 150 -11.02 2.67 14.02
N ASN A 151 -11.49 2.82 15.25
CA ASN A 151 -11.13 1.91 16.35
C ASN A 151 -11.77 0.53 16.18
N ILE A 152 -13.06 0.50 15.84
CA ILE A 152 -13.85 -0.73 15.75
C ILE A 152 -13.50 -1.55 14.51
N THR A 153 -13.20 -0.88 13.40
CA THR A 153 -12.79 -1.55 12.17
C THR A 153 -11.35 -2.07 12.31
N THR A 154 -11.11 -3.32 11.90
CA THR A 154 -9.75 -3.89 11.83
C THR A 154 -8.98 -3.40 10.60
N ALA A 155 -9.48 -2.38 9.91
CA ALA A 155 -8.92 -1.84 8.68
C ALA A 155 -7.86 -0.76 8.97
N THR A 156 -6.97 -0.53 8.01
CA THR A 156 -5.99 0.55 8.07
C THR A 156 -6.70 1.91 7.97
N PHE A 157 -6.47 2.78 8.95
CA PHE A 157 -7.04 4.12 8.97
C PHE A 157 -6.04 5.13 8.38
N ILE A 158 -6.47 5.86 7.35
CA ILE A 158 -5.68 6.91 6.71
C ILE A 158 -6.39 8.24 6.97
N ARG A 159 -5.73 9.14 7.69
CA ARG A 159 -6.26 10.47 8.00
C ARG A 159 -5.53 11.48 7.15
N VAL A 160 -6.27 12.21 6.32
CA VAL A 160 -5.70 13.33 5.55
C VAL A 160 -6.50 14.59 5.81
N VAL A 161 -5.81 15.70 6.02
CA VAL A 161 -6.46 17.02 6.14
C VAL A 161 -6.47 17.66 4.77
N GLY A 162 -7.61 18.20 4.33
CA GLY A 162 -7.73 18.81 2.99
C GLY A 162 -6.69 19.90 2.69
N SER A 163 -6.18 20.59 3.71
CA SER A 163 -5.09 21.57 3.58
C SER A 163 -3.75 20.96 3.20
N GLU A 164 -3.52 19.67 3.46
CA GLU A 164 -2.27 18.96 3.12
C GLU A 164 -2.21 18.59 1.62
N PHE A 165 -3.35 18.63 0.91
CA PHE A 165 -3.41 18.35 -0.53
C PHE A 165 -3.13 19.57 -1.42
N VAL A 166 -3.11 20.77 -0.87
CA VAL A 166 -2.86 21.99 -1.64
C VAL A 166 -1.35 22.25 -1.63
N GLN A 167 -0.62 21.62 -2.55
CA GLN A 167 0.79 21.92 -2.82
C GLN A 167 1.06 21.94 -4.32
#